data_AF-A0A3S1B966-F1
#
_entry.id   AF-A0A3S1B966-F1
#
_cell.length_a   1.000
_cell.length_b   1.000
_cell.length_c   1.000
_cell.angle_alpha   90.00
_cell.angle_beta   90.00
_cell.angle_gamma   90.00
#
_symmetry.space_group_name_H-M   'P 1'
#
loop_
_entity.id
_entity.type
_entity.pdbx_description
1 polymer ?
#
loop_
_entity_poly.entity_id
_entity_poly.type
_entity_poly.pdbx_seq_one_letter_code
_entity_poly.pdbx_strand_id
1 'polypeptide(L)'
;MISRSKQQIGVLIMLTGLLHTGVGLILFTKYLLPILSEGVWNTVQEGQWERGTSFWFMMFGLLFIMLGYITDWLVRKRGISPPAAFGWMLFALCVLGVVIMPVSGFWLGLPQAWILTRKDTLAGG
;
A
#
# COMPACT_ATOMS: atom_id res chain seq x y z
N MET A 1 7.98 13.43 -20.96
CA MET A 1 8.75 12.42 -20.19
C MET A 1 8.15 12.30 -18.81
N ILE A 2 8.08 11.09 -18.23
CA ILE A 2 7.60 10.93 -16.85
C ILE A 2 8.58 11.62 -15.89
N SER A 3 8.07 12.38 -14.92
CA SER A 3 8.90 13.11 -13.96
C SER A 3 9.71 12.16 -13.06
N ARG A 4 10.90 12.59 -12.60
CA ARG A 4 11.74 11.78 -11.69
C ARG A 4 10.98 11.32 -10.43
N SER A 5 10.15 12.18 -9.85
CA SER A 5 9.33 11.84 -8.68
C SER A 5 8.32 10.73 -8.98
N LYS A 6 7.66 10.78 -10.15
CA LYS A 6 6.76 9.70 -10.59
C LYS A 6 7.50 8.43 -10.92
N GLN A 7 8.74 8.51 -11.42
CA GLN A 7 9.56 7.31 -11.67
C GLN A 7 9.86 6.51 -10.40
N GLN A 8 9.86 7.15 -9.24
CA GLN A 8 10.10 6.51 -7.95
C GLN A 8 8.81 6.08 -7.24
N ILE A 9 7.63 6.39 -7.79
CA ILE A 9 6.38 6.23 -7.06
C ILE A 9 6.05 4.77 -6.75
N GLY A 10 6.34 3.87 -7.69
CA GLY A 10 6.18 2.43 -7.47
C GLY A 10 7.03 1.93 -6.31
N VAL A 11 8.29 2.38 -6.23
CA VAL A 11 9.20 2.08 -5.11
C VAL A 11 8.67 2.65 -3.79
N LEU A 12 8.16 3.89 -3.77
CA LEU A 12 7.61 4.49 -2.56
C LEU A 12 6.39 3.71 -2.04
N ILE A 13 5.48 3.31 -2.93
CA ILE A 13 4.33 2.48 -2.58
C ILE A 13 4.78 1.12 -2.04
N MET A 14 5.78 0.49 -2.67
CA MET A 14 6.37 -0.77 -2.16
C MET A 14 6.97 -0.59 -0.77
N LEU A 15 7.72 0.49 -0.52
CA LEU A 15 8.30 0.76 0.78
C LEU A 15 7.23 0.96 1.86
N THR A 16 6.12 1.64 1.54
CA THR A 16 4.98 1.75 2.46
C THR A 16 4.36 0.39 2.75
N GLY A 17 4.18 -0.46 1.73
CA GLY A 17 3.71 -1.83 1.91
C GLY A 17 4.64 -2.67 2.79
N LEU A 18 5.96 -2.57 2.57
CA LEU A 18 6.97 -3.25 3.38
C LEU A 18 6.96 -2.78 4.84
N LEU A 19 6.88 -1.47 5.08
CA LEU A 19 6.77 -0.90 6.42
C LEU A 19 5.48 -1.34 7.11
N HIS A 20 4.35 -1.28 6.41
CA HIS A 20 3.05 -1.74 6.92
C HIS A 20 3.11 -3.22 7.29
N THR A 21 3.61 -4.09 6.40
CA THR A 21 3.79 -5.51 6.68
C THR A 21 4.74 -5.75 7.86
N GLY A 22 5.86 -5.02 7.95
CA GLY A 22 6.80 -5.13 9.07
C GLY A 22 6.18 -4.76 10.41
N VAL A 23 5.43 -3.65 10.47
CA VAL A 23 4.66 -3.26 11.66
C VAL A 23 3.61 -4.33 12.01
N GLY A 24 2.93 -4.89 11.01
CA GLY A 24 1.95 -5.95 11.19
C GLY A 24 2.55 -7.21 11.80
N LEU A 25 3.75 -7.61 11.35
CA LEU A 25 4.48 -8.72 11.95
C LEU A 25 4.74 -8.44 13.43
N ILE A 26 5.30 -7.28 13.77
CA ILE A 26 5.64 -6.96 15.17
C ILE A 26 4.38 -6.93 16.05
N LEU A 27 3.31 -6.27 15.61
CA LEU A 27 2.10 -6.09 16.43
C LEU A 27 1.25 -7.36 16.54
N PHE A 28 1.20 -8.16 15.47
CA PHE A 28 0.29 -9.32 15.39
C PHE A 28 0.99 -10.68 15.44
N THR A 29 2.29 -10.76 15.74
CA THR A 29 3.04 -12.04 15.85
C THR A 29 2.27 -13.08 16.66
N LYS A 30 1.68 -12.68 17.81
CA LYS A 30 0.89 -13.57 18.68
C LYS A 30 -0.29 -14.24 17.98
N TYR A 31 -0.91 -13.57 17.01
CA TYR A 31 -2.07 -14.07 16.27
C TYR A 31 -1.68 -14.75 14.95
N LEU A 32 -0.54 -14.35 14.36
CA LEU A 32 -0.03 -14.91 13.11
C LEU A 32 0.69 -16.25 13.30
N LEU A 33 1.45 -16.43 14.39
CA LEU A 33 2.16 -17.69 14.66
C LEU A 33 1.22 -18.91 14.71
N PRO A 34 0.07 -18.87 15.41
CA PRO A 34 -0.90 -19.96 15.40
C PRO A 34 -1.42 -20.32 14.01
N ILE A 35 -1.61 -19.34 13.11
CA ILE A 35 -2.05 -19.59 11.71
C ILE A 35 -1.06 -20.50 10.98
N LEU A 36 0.23 -20.31 11.23
CA LEU A 36 1.29 -21.11 10.60
C LEU A 36 1.42 -22.48 11.28
N SER A 37 1.39 -22.53 12.61
CA SER A 37 1.63 -23.78 13.36
C SER A 37 0.44 -24.74 13.33
N GLU A 38 -0.79 -24.25 13.21
CA GLU A 38 -2.02 -25.07 13.17
C GLU A 38 -2.33 -25.59 11.75
N GLY A 39 -1.53 -25.22 10.76
CA GLY A 39 -1.73 -25.53 9.36
C GLY A 39 -2.67 -24.53 8.70
N VAL A 40 -2.16 -23.72 7.77
CA VAL A 40 -2.83 -22.52 7.20
C VAL A 40 -4.28 -22.67 6.73
N TRP A 41 -4.76 -23.89 6.48
CA TRP A 41 -6.11 -24.15 6.02
C TRP A 41 -7.15 -24.01 7.15
N ASN A 42 -8.17 -23.17 6.92
CA ASN A 42 -9.30 -22.99 7.84
C ASN A 42 -8.90 -22.65 9.30
N THR A 43 -7.84 -21.87 9.47
CA THR A 43 -7.30 -21.49 10.79
C THR A 43 -7.90 -20.22 11.36
N VAL A 44 -8.50 -19.36 10.52
CA VAL A 44 -9.21 -18.16 10.98
C VAL A 44 -10.69 -18.49 11.02
N GLN A 45 -11.22 -18.67 12.23
CA GLN A 45 -12.63 -19.06 12.46
C GLN A 45 -13.49 -17.85 12.87
N GLU A 46 -14.81 -18.02 12.80
CA GLU A 46 -15.76 -17.02 13.29
C GLU A 46 -15.54 -16.71 14.77
N GLY A 47 -15.73 -15.44 15.15
CA GLY A 47 -15.48 -14.96 16.50
C GLY A 47 -14.00 -14.66 16.83
N GLN A 48 -13.04 -15.02 15.96
CA GLN A 48 -11.62 -14.70 16.15
C GLN A 48 -11.21 -13.37 15.50
N TRP A 49 -11.78 -12.27 16.00
CA TRP A 49 -11.64 -10.93 15.39
C TRP A 49 -10.21 -10.44 15.27
N GLU A 50 -9.36 -10.66 16.28
CA GLU A 50 -7.96 -10.24 16.27
C GLU A 50 -7.15 -11.03 15.25
N ARG A 51 -7.43 -12.33 15.14
CA ARG A 51 -6.79 -13.21 14.16
C ARG A 51 -7.20 -12.82 12.75
N GLY A 52 -8.48 -12.61 12.50
CA GLY A 52 -8.99 -12.10 11.22
C GLY A 52 -8.40 -10.73 10.87
N THR A 53 -8.36 -9.81 11.83
CA THR A 53 -7.80 -8.45 11.65
C THR A 53 -6.31 -8.53 11.31
N SER A 54 -5.54 -9.37 12.01
CA SER A 54 -4.11 -9.56 11.72
C SER A 54 -3.88 -10.09 10.31
N PHE A 55 -4.70 -11.05 9.87
CA PHE A 55 -4.61 -11.59 8.52
C PHE A 55 -4.90 -10.53 7.47
N TRP A 56 -6.03 -9.80 7.60
CA TRP A 56 -6.37 -8.72 6.68
C TRP A 56 -5.31 -7.63 6.65
N PHE A 57 -4.80 -7.23 7.82
CA PHE A 57 -3.74 -6.23 7.93
C PHE A 57 -2.49 -6.64 7.12
N MET A 58 -2.09 -7.90 7.22
CA MET A 58 -0.97 -8.45 6.46
C MET A 58 -1.25 -8.50 4.95
N MET A 59 -2.46 -8.92 4.56
CA MET A 59 -2.86 -8.96 3.15
C MET A 59 -2.88 -7.58 2.50
N PHE A 60 -3.32 -6.54 3.22
CA PHE A 60 -3.24 -5.16 2.73
C PHE A 60 -1.78 -4.73 2.50
N GLY A 61 -0.86 -5.05 3.40
CA GLY A 61 0.56 -4.75 3.20
C GLY A 61 1.15 -5.42 1.95
N LEU A 62 0.86 -6.71 1.75
CA LEU A 62 1.28 -7.44 0.54
C LEU A 62 0.64 -6.88 -0.74
N LEU A 63 -0.65 -6.51 -0.68
CA LEU A 63 -1.35 -5.87 -1.78
C LEU A 63 -0.69 -4.54 -2.17
N PHE A 64 -0.27 -3.73 -1.19
CA PHE A 64 0.47 -2.49 -1.44
C PHE A 64 1.82 -2.75 -2.10
N ILE A 65 2.56 -3.77 -1.66
CA ILE A 65 3.82 -4.18 -2.31
C ILE A 65 3.56 -4.56 -3.78
N MET A 66 2.51 -5.36 -4.04
CA MET A 66 2.15 -5.77 -5.40
C MET A 66 1.75 -4.58 -6.28
N LEU A 67 0.93 -3.66 -5.76
CA LEU A 67 0.53 -2.43 -6.43
C LEU A 67 1.74 -1.54 -6.76
N GLY A 68 2.66 -1.40 -5.81
CA GLY A 68 3.90 -0.65 -6.00
C GLY A 68 4.79 -1.27 -7.07
N TYR A 69 4.91 -2.61 -7.09
CA TYR A 69 5.66 -3.33 -8.11
C TYR A 69 5.07 -3.14 -9.51
N ILE A 70 3.74 -3.32 -9.67
CA ILE A 70 3.06 -3.11 -10.95
C ILE A 70 3.21 -1.66 -11.41
N THR A 71 3.10 -0.70 -10.49
CA THR A 71 3.30 0.73 -10.78
C THR A 71 4.74 1.01 -11.22
N ASP A 72 5.75 0.45 -10.55
CA ASP A 72 7.16 0.59 -10.94
C ASP A 72 7.41 0.02 -12.33
N TRP A 73 6.87 -1.17 -12.60
CA TRP A 73 6.98 -1.83 -13.89
C TRP A 73 6.33 -1.01 -15.01
N LEU A 74 5.12 -0.50 -14.81
CA LEU A 74 4.44 0.36 -15.79
C LEU A 74 5.26 1.63 -16.08
N VAL A 75 5.71 2.32 -15.05
CA VAL A 75 6.41 3.60 -15.20
C VAL A 75 7.81 3.41 -15.79
N ARG A 76 8.61 2.50 -15.24
CA ARG A 76 10.05 2.38 -15.58
C ARG A 76 10.33 1.41 -16.71
N LYS A 77 9.52 0.35 -16.88
CA LYS A 77 9.73 -0.65 -17.94
C LYS A 77 8.88 -0.40 -19.17
N ARG A 78 7.68 0.19 -19.00
CA ARG A 78 6.77 0.48 -20.12
C ARG A 78 6.67 1.96 -20.49
N GLY A 79 7.16 2.87 -19.65
CA GLY A 79 7.03 4.31 -19.88
C GLY A 79 5.58 4.80 -19.82
N ILE A 80 4.70 4.04 -19.16
CA ILE A 80 3.28 4.35 -19.03
C ILE A 80 3.07 5.02 -17.66
N SER A 81 2.61 6.28 -17.67
CA SER A 81 2.18 6.92 -16.43
C SER A 81 0.85 6.32 -15.97
N PRO A 82 0.69 5.98 -14.68
CA PRO A 82 -0.61 5.66 -14.11
C PRO A 82 -1.61 6.81 -14.34
N PRO A 83 -2.91 6.51 -14.49
CA PRO A 83 -3.93 7.52 -14.65
C PRO A 83 -4.05 8.37 -13.37
N ALA A 84 -4.29 9.68 -13.52
CA ALA A 84 -4.46 10.59 -12.38
C ALA A 84 -5.62 10.17 -11.46
N ALA A 85 -6.63 9.48 -12.01
CA ALA A 85 -7.72 8.87 -11.24
C ALA A 85 -7.21 7.93 -10.14
N PHE A 86 -6.16 7.14 -10.40
CA PHE A 86 -5.55 6.28 -9.39
C PHE A 86 -4.97 7.10 -8.21
N GLY A 87 -4.31 8.22 -8.51
CA GLY A 87 -3.83 9.15 -7.49
C GLY A 87 -4.95 9.76 -6.65
N TRP A 88 -6.04 10.20 -7.28
CA TRP A 88 -7.20 10.75 -6.57
C TRP A 88 -7.94 9.72 -5.71
N MET A 89 -8.09 8.48 -6.20
CA MET A 89 -8.68 7.39 -5.42
C MET A 89 -7.83 7.05 -4.19
N LEU A 90 -6.50 6.97 -4.35
CA LEU A 90 -5.59 6.76 -3.22
C LEU A 90 -5.64 7.93 -2.24
N PHE A 91 -5.73 9.17 -2.74
CA PHE A 91 -5.84 10.37 -1.91
C PHE A 91 -7.10 10.33 -1.05
N ALA A 92 -8.27 10.07 -1.67
CA ALA A 92 -9.54 9.98 -0.95
C ALA A 92 -9.52 8.89 0.12
N LEU A 93 -8.97 7.71 -0.21
CA LEU A 93 -8.82 6.61 0.74
C LEU A 93 -7.93 7.00 1.93
N CYS A 94 -6.80 7.66 1.68
CA CYS A 94 -5.89 8.09 2.73
C CYS A 94 -6.49 9.20 3.60
N VAL A 95 -7.20 10.17 3.00
CA VAL A 95 -7.90 11.22 3.75
C VAL A 95 -8.96 10.61 4.66
N LEU A 96 -9.78 9.69 4.14
CA LEU A 96 -10.78 8.99 4.94
C LEU A 96 -10.13 8.24 6.11
N GLY A 97 -9.04 7.52 5.84
CA GLY A 97 -8.29 6.79 6.85
C GLY A 97 -7.67 7.71 7.92
N VAL A 98 -7.12 8.86 7.54
CA VAL A 98 -6.57 9.84 8.49
C VAL A 98 -7.66 10.46 9.36
N VAL A 99 -8.82 10.80 8.77
CA VAL A 99 -9.94 11.40 9.50
C VAL A 99 -10.56 10.41 10.49
N ILE A 100 -10.77 9.15 10.07
CA ILE A 100 -11.39 8.13 10.91
C ILE A 100 -10.40 7.58 11.94
N MET A 101 -9.13 7.37 11.55
CA MET A 101 -8.12 6.71 12.37
C MET A 101 -6.75 7.44 12.27
N PRO A 102 -6.59 8.58 12.94
CA PRO A 102 -5.39 9.41 12.81
C PRO A 102 -4.11 8.72 13.30
N VAL A 103 -4.20 7.87 14.33
CA VAL A 103 -3.07 7.11 14.91
C VAL A 103 -2.83 5.80 14.14
N SER A 104 -2.73 5.88 12.81
CA SER A 104 -2.53 4.72 11.94
C SER A 104 -1.23 4.83 11.16
N GLY A 105 -1.32 5.26 9.91
CA GLY A 105 -0.25 5.34 8.93
C GLY A 105 -0.75 5.84 7.57
N PHE A 106 -2.07 6.04 7.40
CA PHE A 106 -2.67 6.53 6.15
C PHE A 106 -2.07 7.85 5.65
N TRP A 107 -1.55 8.68 6.56
CA TRP A 107 -0.85 9.92 6.21
C TRP A 107 0.40 9.70 5.35
N LEU A 108 1.06 8.52 5.39
CA LEU A 108 2.18 8.16 4.51
C LEU A 108 1.77 8.02 3.04
N GLY A 109 0.50 7.70 2.78
CA GLY A 109 -0.03 7.58 1.41
C GLY A 109 -0.37 8.91 0.77
N LEU A 110 -0.56 9.99 1.54
CA LEU A 110 -0.94 11.30 1.01
C LEU A 110 0.12 11.92 0.07
N PRO A 111 1.43 11.95 0.41
CA PRO A 111 2.44 12.43 -0.51
C PRO A 111 2.53 11.60 -1.79
N GLN A 112 2.32 10.28 -1.68
CA GLN A 112 2.37 9.36 -2.82
C GLN A 112 1.20 9.59 -3.77
N ALA A 113 -0.01 9.71 -3.21
CA ALA A 113 -1.23 10.05 -3.95
C ALA A 113 -1.09 11.39 -4.68
N TRP A 114 -0.53 12.40 -4.01
CA TRP A 114 -0.26 13.70 -4.61
C TRP A 114 0.74 13.66 -5.78
N ILE A 115 1.78 12.82 -5.72
CA ILE A 115 2.71 12.65 -6.83
C ILE A 115 2.01 11.99 -8.04
N LEU A 116 1.10 11.04 -7.80
CA LEU A 116 0.33 10.36 -8.85
C LEU A 116 -0.65 11.29 -9.58
N THR A 117 -1.21 12.31 -8.91
CA THR A 117 -2.16 13.25 -9.54
C THR A 117 -1.48 14.28 -10.44
N ARG A 118 -0.16 14.50 -10.28
CA ARG A 118 0.58 15.49 -11.08
C ARG A 118 0.60 15.09 -12.55
N LYS A 119 0.58 16.06 -13.46
CA LYS A 119 0.82 15.79 -14.89
C LYS A 119 2.28 15.41 -15.11
N ASP A 120 2.54 14.64 -16.17
CA ASP A 120 3.90 14.41 -16.62
C ASP A 120 4.53 15.74 -17.02
N THR A 121 5.81 15.91 -16.71
CA THR A 121 6.52 17.12 -17.10
C THR A 121 6.60 17.13 -18.61
N LEU A 122 5.86 18.03 -19.24
CA LEU A 122 6.11 18.41 -20.62
C LEU A 122 7.54 18.94 -20.65
N ALA A 123 8.38 18.40 -21.53
CA ALA A 123 9.62 19.09 -21.85
C ALA A 123 9.19 20.49 -22.30
N GLY A 124 9.77 21.53 -21.68
CA GLY A 124 9.48 22.91 -22.06
C GLY A 124 9.57 23.06 -23.58
N GLY A 125 8.50 23.58 -24.14
CA GLY A 125 8.38 24.17 -25.46
C GLY A 125 7.42 25.33 -25.31
#